data_AF-A0A7C5IY63-F1
#
_entry.id   AF-A0A7C5IY63-F1
#
_cell.length_a   1.000
_cell.length_b   1.000
_cell.length_c   1.000
_cell.angle_alpha   90.00
_cell.angle_beta   90.00
_cell.angle_gamma   90.00
#
_symmetry.space_group_name_H-M   'P 1'
#
loop_
_entity.id
_entity.type
_entity.pdbx_description
1 polymer ?
#
loop_
_entity_poly.entity_id
_entity_poly.type
_entity_poly.pdbx_seq_one_letter_code
_entity_poly.pdbx_strand_id
1 'polypeptide(L)' 'MGETGIDKARVRRSFSRAADSYDEVAVLQREAGSRMLERLDLVKLRPRRVLDLGCGTGTQTAALMQRYPKAQVVA' A
#
# COMPACT_ATOMS: atom_id res chain seq x y z
N MET A 1 2.53 24.16 18.41
CA MET A 1 3.09 23.30 17.35
C MET A 1 2.40 21.93 17.49
N GLY A 2 1.20 21.80 16.94
CA GLY A 2 0.31 20.65 17.20
C GLY A 2 0.54 19.54 16.19
N GLU A 3 0.73 18.32 16.69
CA GLU A 3 0.90 17.09 15.91
C GLU A 3 -0.16 16.97 14.80
N THR A 4 0.28 16.86 13.55
CA THR A 4 -0.52 16.39 12.41
C THR A 4 -0.76 14.89 12.53
N GLY A 5 -1.43 14.48 13.62
CA GLY A 5 -1.80 13.09 13.86
C GLY A 5 -3.01 12.72 13.02
N ILE A 6 -2.85 11.78 12.09
CA ILE A 6 -3.97 11.17 11.37
C ILE A 6 -4.96 10.62 12.41
N ASP A 7 -6.19 11.12 12.40
CA ASP A 7 -7.29 10.62 13.26
C ASP A 7 -7.63 9.18 12.85
N LYS A 8 -7.05 8.23 13.58
CA LYS A 8 -7.21 6.79 13.34
C LYS A 8 -8.68 6.36 13.38
N ALA A 9 -9.50 7.01 14.20
CA ALA A 9 -10.91 6.69 14.31
C ALA A 9 -11.67 7.19 13.08
N ARG A 10 -11.32 8.36 12.55
CA ARG A 10 -11.84 8.86 11.27
C ARG A 10 -11.41 7.98 10.10
N VAL A 11 -10.15 7.57 10.05
CA VAL A 11 -9.63 6.64 9.03
C VAL A 11 -10.42 5.33 9.08
N ARG A 12 -10.49 4.69 10.25
CA ARG A 12 -11.24 3.44 10.42
C ARG A 12 -12.71 3.60 10.02
N ARG A 13 -13.37 4.69 10.43
CA ARG A 13 -14.77 4.97 10.02
C ARG A 13 -14.92 5.16 8.52
N SER A 14 -13.99 5.85 7.86
CA SER A 14 -14.02 5.99 6.39
C SER A 14 -13.81 4.64 5.69
N PHE A 15 -12.89 3.80 6.19
CA PHE A 15 -12.67 2.44 5.69
C PHE A 15 -13.88 1.52 5.92
N SER A 16 -14.53 1.59 7.09
CA SER A 16 -15.71 0.77 7.42
C SER A 16 -16.98 1.25 6.72
N ARG A 17 -17.18 2.57 6.58
CA ARG A 17 -18.37 3.15 5.93
C ARG A 17 -18.37 2.95 4.41
N ALA A 18 -17.19 2.82 3.81
CA ALA A 18 -17.04 2.49 2.40
C ALA A 18 -16.98 0.98 2.12
N ALA A 19 -17.09 0.13 3.15
CA ALA A 19 -17.17 -1.33 2.96
C ALA A 19 -18.41 -1.72 2.14
N ASP A 20 -19.50 -0.94 2.24
CA ASP A 20 -20.72 -1.13 1.44
C ASP A 20 -20.61 -0.55 0.02
N SER A 21 -19.61 0.31 -0.26
CA SER A 21 -19.31 0.92 -1.57
C SER A 21 -17.91 0.51 -2.07
N TYR A 22 -17.56 -0.75 -1.83
CA TYR A 22 -16.22 -1.36 -1.94
C TYR A 22 -15.43 -0.97 -3.21
N ASP A 23 -16.10 -0.76 -4.34
CA ASP A 23 -15.46 -0.40 -5.61
C ASP A 23 -14.75 0.97 -5.59
N GLU A 24 -15.35 2.03 -5.01
CA GLU A 24 -14.74 3.37 -5.06
C GLU A 24 -13.47 3.48 -4.19
N VAL A 25 -13.45 2.83 -3.04
CA VAL A 25 -12.27 2.83 -2.16
C VAL A 25 -11.20 1.86 -2.65
N ALA A 26 -11.59 0.73 -3.24
CA ALA A 26 -10.64 -0.16 -3.90
C ALA A 26 -9.91 0.55 -5.06
N VAL A 27 -10.59 1.42 -5.81
CA VAL A 27 -9.99 2.24 -6.87
C VAL A 27 -8.95 3.20 -6.30
N LEU A 28 -9.28 3.98 -5.25
CA LEU A 28 -8.32 4.91 -4.65
C LEU A 28 -7.10 4.18 -4.07
N GLN A 29 -7.30 3.05 -3.39
CA GLN A 29 -6.22 2.26 -2.82
C GLN A 29 -5.32 1.65 -3.92
N ARG A 30 -5.91 1.14 -5.01
CA ARG A 30 -5.16 0.64 -6.16
C ARG A 30 -4.33 1.75 -6.80
N GLU A 31 -4.94 2.90 -7.04
CA GLU A 31 -4.27 4.04 -7.68
C GLU A 31 -3.12 4.56 -6.81
N ALA A 32 -3.34 4.71 -5.51
CA ALA A 32 -2.30 5.08 -4.57
C ALA A 32 -1.15 4.05 -4.57
N GLY A 33 -1.48 2.75 -4.54
CA GLY A 33 -0.49 1.68 -4.60
C GLY A 33 0.32 1.66 -5.90
N SER A 34 -0.34 1.85 -7.06
CA SER A 34 0.33 1.92 -8.37
C SER A 34 1.33 3.08 -8.41
N ARG A 35 0.92 4.28 -8.00
CA ARG A 35 1.79 5.45 -7.96
C ARG A 35 2.97 5.28 -7.00
N MET A 36 2.80 4.55 -5.90
CA MET A 36 3.92 4.25 -5.00
C MET A 36 4.91 3.25 -5.61
N LEU A 37 4.41 2.24 -6.34
CA LEU A 37 5.26 1.31 -7.08
C LEU A 37 6.04 2.03 -8.19
N GLU A 38 5.41 2.91 -8.95
CA GLU A 38 6.06 3.74 -9.98
C GLU A 38 7.19 4.60 -9.41
N ARG A 39 7.00 5.17 -8.22
CA ARG A 39 8.07 5.95 -7.56
C ARG A 39 9.32 5.11 -7.28
N LEU A 40 9.20 3.79 -7.13
CA LEU A 40 10.37 2.91 -6.98
C LEU A 40 11.20 2.81 -8.28
N ASP A 41 10.68 3.23 -9.44
CA ASP A 41 11.47 3.35 -10.68
C ASP A 41 12.53 4.44 -10.60
N LEU A 42 12.26 5.48 -9.81
CA LEU A 42 13.18 6.59 -9.60
C LEU A 42 14.30 6.23 -8.60
N VAL A 43 14.18 5.11 -7.88
CA VAL A 43 15.11 4.71 -6.83
C VAL A 43 15.74 3.35 -7.15
N LYS A 44 17.07 3.33 -7.31
CA LYS A 44 17.82 2.09 -7.54
C LYS A 44 18.06 1.34 -6.22
N LEU A 45 17.03 0.66 -5.72
CA LEU A 45 17.09 -0.22 -4.56
C LEU A 45 17.34 -1.68 -4.97
N ARG A 46 18.16 -2.39 -4.18
CA ARG A 46 18.35 -3.85 -4.25
C ARG A 46 18.15 -4.46 -2.86
N PRO A 47 16.92 -4.43 -2.32
CA PRO A 47 16.66 -4.91 -0.97
C PRO A 47 16.85 -6.43 -0.90
N ARG A 48 17.34 -6.92 0.25
CA ARG A 48 17.32 -8.35 0.57
C ARG A 48 15.97 -8.79 1.15
N ARG A 49 15.24 -7.88 1.78
CA ARG A 49 13.95 -8.12 2.42
C ARG A 49 13.01 -6.95 2.18
N VAL A 50 11.73 -7.25 1.96
CA VAL A 50 10.66 -6.28 1.80
C VAL A 50 9.50 -6.73 2.70
N LEU A 51 8.91 -5.81 3.45
CA LEU A 51 7.74 -6.06 4.27
C LEU A 51 6.58 -5.20 3.75
N ASP A 52 5.49 -5.83 3.35
CA ASP A 52 4.27 -5.17 2.87
C ASP A 52 3.23 -5.13 3.99
N LEU A 53 3.21 -4.04 4.75
CA LEU A 53 2.30 -3.87 5.87
C LEU A 53 0.91 -3.43 5.39
N GLY A 54 -0.11 -4.27 5.64
CA GLY A 54 -1.47 -3.98 5.22
C GLY A 54 -1.72 -4.30 3.75
N CYS A 55 -1.21 -5.44 3.28
CA CYS A 55 -1.20 -5.87 1.88
C CYS A 55 -2.58 -6.02 1.22
N GLY A 56 -3.67 -6.02 1.99
CA GLY A 56 -5.03 -6.17 1.48
C GLY A 56 -5.16 -7.45 0.64
N THR A 57 -5.55 -7.30 -0.62
CA THR A 57 -5.70 -8.42 -1.57
C THR A 57 -4.38 -8.93 -2.15
N GLY A 58 -3.23 -8.34 -1.79
CA GLY A 58 -1.91 -8.79 -2.20
C GLY A 58 -1.45 -8.31 -3.58
N THR A 59 -2.20 -7.41 -4.23
CA THR A 59 -1.87 -6.92 -5.59
C THR A 59 -0.50 -6.24 -5.61
N GLN A 60 -0.22 -5.39 -4.62
CA GLN A 60 1.04 -4.65 -4.49
C GLN A 60 2.17 -5.58 -4.03
N THR A 61 1.88 -6.55 -3.16
CA THR A 61 2.85 -7.59 -2.76
C THR A 61 3.36 -8.36 -3.98
N ALA A 62 2.47 -8.78 -4.88
CA ALA A 62 2.85 -9.50 -6.10
C ALA A 62 3.74 -8.65 -7.01
N ALA A 63 3.43 -7.35 -7.17
CA ALA A 63 4.26 -6.43 -7.93
C ALA A 63 5.66 -6.26 -7.29
N LEU A 64 5.75 -6.19 -5.97
CA LEU A 64 7.04 -6.13 -5.24
C LEU A 64 7.87 -7.40 -5.44
N MET A 65 7.24 -8.58 -5.44
CA MET A 65 7.92 -9.86 -5.72
C MET A 65 8.46 -9.91 -7.15
N GLN A 66 7.68 -9.43 -8.13
CA GLN A 66 8.11 -9.38 -9.53
C GLN A 66 9.26 -8.39 -9.73
N ARG A 67 9.19 -7.22 -9.08
CA ARG A 67 10.21 -6.17 -9.17
C ARG A 67 11.53 -6.58 -8.50
N TYR A 68 11.44 -7.25 -7.36
CA TYR A 68 12.60 -7.65 -6.55
C TYR A 68 12.67 -9.18 -6.41
N PRO A 69 12.94 -9.93 -7.50
CA PRO A 69 12.88 -11.40 -7.48
C PRO A 69 13.91 -12.07 -6.57
N LYS A 70 14.95 -11.31 -6.15
CA LYS A 70 15.99 -11.76 -5.22
C LYS A 70 15.73 -11.36 -3.77
N ALA A 71 14.70 -10.54 -3.52
CA ALA A 71 14.33 -10.15 -2.18
C ALA A 71 13.36 -11.17 -1.58
N GLN A 72 13.47 -11.39 -0.27
CA GLN A 72 12.41 -12.06 0.49
C GLN A 72 11.31 -11.04 0.77
N VAL A 73 10.15 -11.22 0.13
CA VAL A 73 8.96 -10.40 0.39
C VAL A 73 8.11 -11.09 1.46
N VAL A 74 7.72 -10.35 2.49
CA VAL A 74 6.82 -10.76 3.57
C VAL A 74 5.64 -9.80 3.58
N ALA A 75 4.43 -10.30 3.77
CA ALA A 75 3.20 -9.51 3.85
C ALA A 75 2.48 -9.81 5.18
#